data_AF-A0A0N4UFS2-F1
#
_entry.id   AF-A0A0N4UFS2-F1
#
_cell.length_a   1.000
_cell.length_b   1.000
_cell.length_c   1.000
_cell.angle_alpha   90.00
_cell.angle_beta   90.00
_cell.angle_gamma   90.00
#
_symmetry.space_group_name_H-M   'P 1'
#
loop_
_entity.id
_entity.type
_entity.pdbx_description
1 polymer ?
#
loop_
_entity_poly.entity_id
_entity_poly.type
_entity_poly.pdbx_seq_one_letter_code
_entity_poly.pdbx_strand_id
1 'polypeptide(L)'
;MFLSNFGVELCHCFSEVADFLKDDFDTDLAWMPLKNKCLEINEGHYIYKLCLFDKASQIDSGGGPEINLGTWSKWSSGTAGVGMQIYERGQSCWNGPDRSAHITVECGEDTKLIEVSEPSKCEYHFVLHTPAACPDPVTLQDDEGHDEL
;
A
#
# COMPACT_ATOMS: atom_id res chain seq x y z
N MET A 1 9.12 26.04 -36.13
CA MET A 1 8.11 25.18 -35.47
C MET A 1 8.62 24.48 -34.19
N PHE A 2 9.70 24.95 -33.53
CA PHE A 2 10.27 24.26 -32.35
C PHE A 2 9.88 24.86 -30.97
N LEU A 3 9.06 25.92 -30.94
CA LEU A 3 8.67 26.57 -29.68
C LEU A 3 7.35 26.07 -29.09
N SER A 4 6.60 25.20 -29.79
CA SER A 4 5.32 24.68 -29.31
C SER A 4 5.45 23.42 -28.45
N ASN A 5 6.58 22.70 -28.50
CA ASN A 5 6.72 21.41 -27.82
C ASN A 5 7.05 21.57 -26.33
N PHE A 6 7.81 22.61 -25.96
CA PHE A 6 8.25 22.83 -24.59
C PHE A 6 7.08 23.14 -23.63
N GLY A 7 6.07 23.87 -24.11
CA GLY A 7 4.86 24.16 -23.33
C GLY A 7 3.94 22.94 -23.15
N VAL A 8 3.91 22.01 -24.11
CA VAL A 8 3.11 20.79 -24.02
C VAL A 8 3.73 19.79 -23.06
N GLU A 9 5.06 19.64 -23.11
CA GLU A 9 5.82 18.74 -22.25
C GLU A 9 5.77 19.15 -20.77
N LEU A 10 5.83 20.45 -20.48
CA LEU A 10 5.69 21.01 -19.13
C LEU A 10 4.28 20.80 -18.56
N CYS A 11 3.23 20.96 -19.36
CA CYS A 11 1.85 20.65 -18.95
C CYS A 11 1.67 19.17 -18.61
N HIS A 12 2.29 18.27 -19.38
CA HIS A 12 2.22 16.82 -19.14
C HIS A 12 2.88 16.44 -17.80
N CYS A 13 4.07 16.98 -17.54
CA CYS A 13 4.76 16.78 -16.27
C CYS A 13 3.94 17.30 -15.07
N PHE A 14 3.29 18.45 -15.22
CA PHE A 14 2.44 19.00 -14.16
C PHE A 14 1.19 18.14 -13.92
N SER A 15 0.56 17.61 -14.98
CA SER A 15 -0.59 16.71 -14.83
C SER A 15 -0.21 15.39 -14.16
N GLU A 16 0.95 14.83 -14.46
CA GLU A 16 1.42 13.59 -13.84
C GLU A 16 1.67 13.78 -12.33
N VAL A 17 2.29 14.89 -11.93
CA VAL A 17 2.50 15.20 -10.51
C VAL A 17 1.17 15.46 -9.80
N ALA A 18 0.25 16.17 -10.46
CA ALA A 18 -1.09 16.42 -9.90
C ALA A 18 -1.87 15.12 -9.71
N ASP A 19 -1.85 14.20 -10.69
CA ASP A 19 -2.47 12.88 -10.57
C ASP A 19 -1.79 12.02 -9.51
N PHE A 20 -0.47 12.15 -9.37
CA PHE A 20 0.28 11.44 -8.34
C PHE A 20 -0.17 11.87 -6.93
N LEU A 21 -0.36 13.17 -6.71
CA LEU A 21 -0.75 13.77 -5.42
C LEU A 21 -2.23 13.64 -5.07
N LYS A 22 -3.06 12.99 -5.91
CA LYS A 22 -4.48 12.74 -5.59
C LYS A 22 -4.68 11.70 -4.49
N ASP A 23 -3.69 10.85 -4.26
CA ASP A 23 -3.76 9.83 -3.22
C ASP A 23 -3.44 10.41 -1.83
N ASP A 24 -4.06 9.81 -0.82
CA ASP A 24 -3.83 10.13 0.58
C ASP A 24 -2.52 9.48 1.06
N PHE A 25 -1.45 10.27 1.09
CA PHE A 25 -0.13 9.85 1.59
C PHE A 25 0.11 10.23 3.05
N ASP A 26 -0.96 10.37 3.84
CA ASP A 26 -0.91 10.76 5.26
C ASP A 26 -0.20 12.12 5.50
N THR A 27 -0.08 12.50 6.76
CA THR A 27 0.67 13.70 7.16
C THR A 27 2.11 13.64 6.65
N ASP A 28 2.55 14.75 6.05
CA ASP A 28 3.90 14.97 5.48
C ASP A 28 4.27 14.17 4.22
N LEU A 29 3.30 13.58 3.53
CA LEU A 29 3.54 12.76 2.32
C LEU A 29 4.51 11.60 2.58
N ALA A 30 4.57 11.10 3.83
CA ALA A 30 5.53 10.08 4.25
C ALA A 30 5.45 8.80 3.40
N TRP A 31 4.28 8.53 2.84
CA TRP A 31 4.03 7.34 2.02
C TRP A 31 4.29 7.53 0.51
N MET A 32 4.53 8.76 0.05
CA MET A 32 4.77 9.07 -1.36
C MET A 32 5.89 8.22 -1.98
N PRO A 33 7.05 8.00 -1.33
CA PRO A 33 8.12 7.16 -1.90
C PRO A 33 7.72 5.69 -2.13
N LEU A 34 6.60 5.24 -1.55
CA LEU A 34 6.12 3.88 -1.64
C LEU A 34 5.06 3.68 -2.73
N LYS A 35 4.53 4.75 -3.34
CA LYS A 35 3.54 4.62 -4.42
C LYS A 35 4.09 3.77 -5.57
N ASN A 36 3.28 2.82 -6.00
CA ASN A 36 3.57 1.82 -7.03
C ASN A 36 4.75 0.89 -6.73
N LYS A 37 5.34 0.94 -5.52
CA LYS A 37 6.34 -0.04 -5.12
C LYS A 37 5.64 -1.39 -4.92
N CYS A 38 6.10 -2.39 -5.67
CA CYS A 38 5.54 -3.73 -5.62
C CYS A 38 6.38 -4.66 -4.74
N LEU A 39 5.70 -5.46 -3.93
CA LEU A 39 6.25 -6.48 -3.03
C LEU A 39 5.59 -7.80 -3.33
N GLU A 40 6.33 -8.90 -3.20
CA GLU A 40 5.84 -10.25 -3.44
C GLU A 40 6.19 -11.17 -2.28
N ILE A 41 5.30 -12.12 -1.99
CA ILE A 41 5.51 -13.19 -1.02
C ILE A 41 4.91 -14.49 -1.56
N ASN A 42 5.65 -15.59 -1.36
CA ASN A 42 5.16 -16.93 -1.68
C ASN A 42 4.53 -17.52 -0.42
N GLU A 43 3.22 -17.76 -0.46
CA GLU A 43 2.49 -18.32 0.66
C GLU A 43 1.61 -19.48 0.16
N GLY A 44 1.93 -20.69 0.61
CA GLY A 44 1.31 -21.92 0.12
C GLY A 44 1.51 -22.17 -1.38
N HIS A 45 0.41 -22.15 -2.14
CA HIS A 45 0.38 -22.41 -3.59
C HIS A 45 0.31 -21.14 -4.44
N TYR A 46 0.40 -19.97 -3.82
CA TYR A 46 0.24 -18.70 -4.50
C TYR A 46 1.43 -17.78 -4.26
N ILE A 47 1.73 -17.00 -5.30
CA ILE A 47 2.55 -15.80 -5.22
C ILE A 47 1.57 -14.64 -5.05
N TYR A 48 1.62 -13.98 -3.90
CA TYR A 48 0.85 -12.78 -3.64
C TYR A 48 1.70 -11.56 -3.97
N LYS A 49 1.08 -10.56 -4.59
CA LYS A 49 1.72 -9.32 -4.98
C LYS A 49 0.91 -8.13 -4.47
N LEU A 50 1.58 -7.17 -3.86
CA LEU A 50 1.01 -5.90 -3.45
C LEU A 50 1.81 -4.78 -4.10
N CYS A 51 1.17 -3.99 -4.97
CA CYS A 51 1.70 -2.71 -5.43
C CYS A 51 1.01 -1.60 -4.64
N LEU A 52 1.76 -0.96 -3.74
CA LEU A 52 1.22 0.02 -2.80
C LEU A 52 0.57 1.19 -3.56
N PHE A 53 -0.63 1.58 -3.14
CA PHE A 53 -1.47 2.61 -3.78
C PHE A 53 -1.94 2.27 -5.20
N ASP A 54 -1.87 0.99 -5.60
CA ASP A 54 -2.35 0.51 -6.91
C ASP A 54 -3.27 -0.70 -6.75
N LYS A 55 -2.72 -1.90 -6.61
CA LYS A 55 -3.50 -3.14 -6.53
C LYS A 55 -2.82 -4.24 -5.73
N ALA A 56 -3.64 -5.16 -5.23
CA ALA A 56 -3.22 -6.46 -4.71
C ALA A 56 -3.63 -7.57 -5.68
N SER A 57 -2.81 -8.60 -5.84
CA SER A 57 -3.09 -9.72 -6.74
C SER A 57 -2.52 -11.04 -6.23
N GLN A 58 -3.03 -12.15 -6.79
CA GLN A 58 -2.47 -13.49 -6.61
C GLN A 58 -2.20 -14.15 -7.96
N ILE A 59 -1.17 -14.98 -8.01
CA ILE A 59 -0.82 -15.86 -9.14
C ILE A 59 -0.54 -17.25 -8.58
N ASP A 60 -1.03 -18.31 -9.24
CA ASP A 60 -0.66 -19.68 -8.88
C ASP A 60 0.86 -19.89 -9.05
N SER A 61 1.53 -20.51 -8.08
CA SER A 61 2.98 -20.72 -8.13
C SER A 61 3.42 -21.63 -9.30
N GLY A 62 2.52 -22.45 -9.84
CA GLY A 62 2.72 -23.22 -11.06
C GLY A 62 2.57 -22.39 -12.36
N GLY A 63 2.24 -21.11 -12.22
CA GLY A 63 1.90 -20.21 -13.32
C GLY A 63 0.41 -20.18 -13.59
N GLY A 64 -0.06 -19.08 -14.18
CA GLY A 64 -1.48 -18.88 -14.45
C GLY A 64 -1.82 -17.41 -14.65
N PRO A 65 -3.10 -17.09 -14.87
CA PRO A 65 -3.54 -15.70 -14.92
C PRO A 65 -3.40 -15.04 -13.55
N GLU A 66 -3.03 -13.76 -13.56
CA GLU A 66 -3.07 -12.91 -12.37
C GLU A 66 -4.53 -12.63 -12.00
N ILE A 67 -4.89 -12.92 -10.74
CA ILE A 67 -6.21 -12.65 -10.19
C ILE A 67 -6.13 -11.36 -9.36
N ASN A 68 -6.97 -10.38 -9.70
CA ASN A 68 -7.05 -9.13 -8.95
C ASN A 68 -7.75 -9.36 -7.60
N LEU A 69 -7.06 -9.07 -6.50
CA LEU A 69 -7.62 -9.15 -5.14
C LEU A 69 -8.23 -7.83 -4.67
N GLY A 70 -7.99 -6.73 -5.38
CA GLY A 70 -8.53 -5.41 -5.04
C GLY A 70 -7.63 -4.31 -5.57
N THR A 71 -8.23 -3.15 -5.81
CA THR A 71 -7.54 -1.90 -6.16
C THR A 71 -7.55 -0.98 -4.96
N TRP A 72 -6.46 -0.23 -4.77
CA TRP A 72 -6.32 0.76 -3.71
C TRP A 72 -7.56 1.64 -3.62
N SER A 73 -8.08 1.79 -2.39
CA SER A 73 -9.28 2.57 -2.15
C SER A 73 -9.09 3.64 -1.09
N LYS A 74 -8.59 3.29 0.09
CA LYS A 74 -8.48 4.24 1.22
C LYS A 74 -7.60 3.69 2.33
N TRP A 75 -7.13 4.60 3.18
CA TRP A 75 -6.70 4.26 4.52
C TRP A 75 -7.90 3.97 5.43
N SER A 76 -7.66 3.15 6.43
CA SER A 76 -8.52 2.92 7.58
C SER A 76 -7.66 2.88 8.83
N SER A 77 -8.22 3.32 9.96
CA SER A 77 -7.63 3.01 11.26
C SER A 77 -7.97 1.56 11.58
N GLY A 78 -6.95 0.71 11.67
CA GLY A 78 -7.09 -0.64 12.18
C GLY A 78 -7.33 -0.66 13.70
N THR A 79 -7.38 -1.86 14.27
CA THR A 79 -7.38 -2.03 15.73
C THR A 79 -6.13 -1.37 16.35
N ALA A 80 -6.32 -0.69 17.48
CA ALA A 80 -5.24 -0.03 18.24
C ALA A 80 -4.48 1.08 17.50
N GLY A 81 -5.09 1.72 16.49
CA GLY A 81 -4.45 2.82 15.76
C GLY A 81 -3.41 2.37 14.73
N VAL A 82 -3.29 1.07 14.48
CA VAL A 82 -2.43 0.53 13.42
C VAL A 82 -2.97 0.96 12.06
N GLY A 83 -2.13 1.58 11.24
CA GLY A 83 -2.50 2.00 9.89
C GLY A 83 -2.89 0.80 9.03
N MET A 84 -3.99 0.93 8.29
CA MET A 84 -4.49 -0.14 7.44
C MET A 84 -4.86 0.38 6.06
N GLN A 85 -4.31 -0.21 5.00
CA GLN A 85 -4.73 0.07 3.64
C GLN A 85 -5.84 -0.87 3.19
N ILE A 86 -6.86 -0.31 2.54
CA ILE A 86 -8.03 -1.05 2.05
C ILE A 86 -8.01 -1.08 0.52
N TYR A 87 -8.05 -2.30 -0.03
CA TYR A 87 -8.12 -2.58 -1.46
C TYR A 87 -9.43 -3.31 -1.77
N GLU A 88 -10.23 -2.78 -2.69
CA GLU A 88 -11.59 -3.24 -2.96
C GLU A 88 -11.84 -3.42 -4.46
N ARG A 89 -13.01 -3.98 -4.81
CA ARG A 89 -13.46 -4.16 -6.20
C ARG A 89 -12.50 -5.02 -7.02
N GLY A 90 -11.96 -6.07 -6.40
CA GLY A 90 -11.18 -7.10 -7.08
C GLY A 90 -12.04 -7.94 -8.02
N GLN A 91 -11.44 -8.97 -8.62
CA GLN A 91 -12.13 -9.88 -9.52
C GLN A 91 -13.25 -10.63 -8.79
N SER A 92 -14.41 -10.76 -9.41
CA SER A 92 -15.57 -11.44 -8.81
C SER A 92 -15.26 -12.87 -8.36
N CYS A 93 -15.76 -13.20 -7.16
CA CYS A 93 -15.59 -14.49 -6.53
C CYS A 93 -16.86 -15.33 -6.65
N TRP A 94 -16.72 -16.61 -6.99
CA TRP A 94 -17.87 -17.50 -7.08
C TRP A 94 -18.50 -17.74 -5.71
N ASN A 95 -19.79 -17.40 -5.56
CA ASN A 95 -20.52 -17.47 -4.29
C ASN A 95 -19.77 -16.76 -3.15
N GLY A 96 -19.23 -15.58 -3.43
CA GLY A 96 -18.56 -14.71 -2.48
C GLY A 96 -18.70 -13.24 -2.91
N PRO A 97 -18.19 -12.30 -2.11
CA PRO A 97 -18.10 -10.90 -2.52
C PRO A 97 -17.10 -10.73 -3.67
N ASP A 98 -17.07 -9.55 -4.28
CA ASP A 98 -15.88 -9.19 -5.06
C ASP A 98 -14.66 -9.25 -4.15
N ARG A 99 -13.53 -9.74 -4.67
CA ARG A 99 -12.32 -9.91 -3.87
C ARG A 99 -11.89 -8.57 -3.26
N SER A 100 -11.41 -8.63 -2.02
CA SER A 100 -10.83 -7.48 -1.31
C SER A 100 -9.55 -7.88 -0.58
N ALA A 101 -8.64 -6.93 -0.40
CA ALA A 101 -7.42 -7.12 0.38
C ALA A 101 -7.25 -6.02 1.41
N HIS A 102 -6.92 -6.43 2.62
CA HIS A 102 -6.83 -5.62 3.82
C HIS A 102 -5.38 -5.68 4.31
N ILE A 103 -4.64 -4.58 4.25
CA ILE A 103 -3.19 -4.57 4.50
C ILE A 103 -2.97 -3.87 5.83
N THR A 104 -2.65 -4.63 6.87
CA THR A 104 -2.15 -4.07 8.12
C THR A 104 -0.73 -3.62 7.93
N VAL A 105 -0.43 -2.38 8.32
CA VAL A 105 0.88 -1.78 8.16
C VAL A 105 1.54 -1.61 9.52
N GLU A 106 2.69 -2.24 9.70
CA GLU A 106 3.45 -2.26 10.94
C GLU A 106 4.86 -1.69 10.75
N CYS A 107 5.39 -1.10 11.81
CA CYS A 107 6.80 -0.68 11.84
C CYS A 107 7.71 -1.89 11.67
N GLY A 108 8.68 -1.76 10.76
CA GLY A 108 9.75 -2.74 10.57
C GLY A 108 10.95 -2.14 9.85
N GLU A 109 12.11 -2.81 9.97
CA GLU A 109 13.38 -2.33 9.41
C GLU A 109 13.37 -2.27 7.86
N ASP A 110 12.64 -3.19 7.23
CA ASP A 110 12.52 -3.28 5.78
C ASP A 110 11.08 -3.10 5.32
N THR A 111 10.90 -2.59 4.10
CA THR A 111 9.60 -2.64 3.43
C THR A 111 9.39 -4.02 2.78
N LYS A 112 8.58 -4.88 3.39
CA LYS A 112 8.30 -6.26 2.91
C LYS A 112 6.97 -6.81 3.41
N LEU A 113 6.37 -7.72 2.65
CA LEU A 113 5.24 -8.52 3.12
C LEU A 113 5.76 -9.62 4.06
N ILE A 114 5.07 -9.81 5.18
CA ILE A 114 5.44 -10.78 6.22
C ILE A 114 4.52 -11.99 6.18
N GLU A 115 3.22 -11.78 5.97
CA GLU A 115 2.21 -12.82 5.97
C GLU A 115 1.04 -12.43 5.06
N VAL A 116 0.38 -13.43 4.48
CA VAL A 116 -0.91 -13.29 3.80
C VAL A 116 -1.84 -14.42 4.24
N SER A 117 -3.09 -14.08 4.56
CA SER A 117 -4.13 -15.04 4.91
C SER A 117 -5.46 -14.73 4.20
N GLU A 118 -6.35 -15.72 4.14
CA GLU A 118 -7.73 -15.58 3.65
C GLU A 118 -8.70 -15.87 4.81
N PRO A 119 -8.87 -14.95 5.77
CA PRO A 119 -9.70 -15.17 6.96
C PRO A 119 -11.18 -15.38 6.64
N SER A 120 -11.64 -14.91 5.49
CA SER A 120 -12.98 -15.15 4.97
C SER A 120 -12.89 -15.31 3.45
N LYS A 121 -13.83 -16.07 2.86
CA LYS A 121 -13.77 -16.38 1.43
C LYS A 121 -13.64 -15.08 0.62
N CYS A 122 -12.59 -15.01 -0.20
CA CYS A 122 -12.27 -13.91 -1.10
C CYS A 122 -11.99 -12.56 -0.41
N GLU A 123 -11.78 -12.59 0.91
CA GLU A 123 -11.30 -11.46 1.71
C GLU A 123 -9.92 -11.83 2.24
N TYR A 124 -8.90 -11.09 1.79
CA TYR A 124 -7.51 -11.39 2.07
C TYR A 124 -6.95 -10.38 3.08
N HIS A 125 -6.06 -10.84 3.95
CA HIS A 125 -5.37 -10.02 4.93
C HIS A 125 -3.86 -10.15 4.74
N PHE A 126 -3.19 -9.01 4.58
CA PHE A 126 -1.76 -8.91 4.37
C PHE A 126 -1.15 -8.18 5.57
N VAL A 127 0.05 -8.59 5.97
CA VAL A 127 0.86 -7.86 6.95
C VAL A 127 2.07 -7.27 6.23
N LEU A 128 2.17 -5.95 6.22
CA LEU A 128 3.27 -5.18 5.63
C LEU A 128 4.15 -4.62 6.75
N HIS A 129 5.43 -4.94 6.72
CA HIS A 129 6.44 -4.20 7.47
C HIS A 129 7.00 -3.07 6.61
N THR A 130 7.22 -1.91 7.21
CA THR A 130 7.91 -0.79 6.56
C THR A 130 8.43 0.25 7.56
N PRO A 131 9.61 0.86 7.31
CA PRO A 131 10.10 1.99 8.11
C PRO A 131 9.14 3.18 8.13
N ALA A 132 8.31 3.35 7.09
CA ALA A 132 7.33 4.45 7.01
C ALA A 132 6.24 4.37 8.09
N ALA A 133 6.06 3.20 8.71
CA ALA A 133 5.12 3.00 9.81
C ALA A 133 5.76 3.14 11.19
N CYS A 134 7.08 3.38 11.24
CA CYS A 134 7.78 3.57 12.49
C CYS A 134 7.58 4.99 13.02
N PRO A 135 7.46 5.17 14.34
CA PRO A 135 7.42 6.49 14.94
C PRO A 135 8.65 7.31 14.55
N ASP A 136 8.43 8.59 14.27
CA ASP A 136 9.53 9.50 13.98
C ASP A 136 10.40 9.64 15.25
N PRO A 137 11.73 9.46 15.19
CA PRO A 137 12.57 9.51 16.39
C PRO A 137 12.44 10.81 17.18
N VAL A 138 12.06 11.91 16.50
CA VAL A 138 11.81 13.21 17.12
C VAL A 138 10.56 13.18 18.01
N THR A 139 9.50 12.48 17.62
CA THR A 139 8.27 12.35 18.42
C THR A 139 8.44 11.50 19.68
N LEU A 140 9.52 10.72 19.77
CA LEU A 140 9.82 9.91 20.96
C LEU A 140 10.54 10.70 22.07
N GLN A 141 11.05 11.91 21.78
CA GLN A 141 11.84 12.69 22.74
C GLN A 141 11.01 13.57 23.68
N ASP A 142 9.73 13.79 23.40
CA ASP A 142 8.89 14.68 24.23
C ASP A 142 8.38 14.02 25.53
N ASP A 143 8.59 12.71 25.72
CA ASP A 143 8.15 11.98 26.92
C ASP A 143 9.28 11.69 27.94
N GLU A 144 10.54 11.97 27.60
CA GLU A 144 11.64 11.86 28.55
C GLU A 144 11.80 13.15 29.35
N GLY A 145 11.26 13.10 30.57
CA GLY A 145 11.24 14.15 31.58
C GLY A 145 12.47 15.06 31.60
N HIS A 146 12.16 16.36 31.49
CA HIS A 146 13.01 17.47 31.82
C HIS A 146 13.36 17.43 33.32
N ASP A 147 14.28 16.55 33.70
CA ASP A 147 14.89 16.51 35.03
C ASP A 147 15.99 17.59 35.07
N GLU A 148 15.61 18.85 35.34
CA GLU A 148 16.59 19.85 35.76
C GLU A 148 16.87 19.69 37.26
N LEU A 149 18.13 19.34 37.58
CA LEU A 149 18.76 19.41 38.90
C LEU A 149 19.54 20.71 39.07
#